data_AF-A0A6B1IM42-F1
#
_entry.id   AF-A0A6B1IM42-F1
#
_cell.length_a   1.000
_cell.length_b   1.000
_cell.length_c   1.000
_cell.angle_alpha   90.00
_cell.angle_beta   90.00
_cell.angle_gamma   90.00
#
_symmetry.space_group_name_H-M   'P 1'
#
loop_
_entity.id
_entity.type
_entity.pdbx_description
1 polymer ?
#
loop_
_entity_poly.entity_id
_entity_poly.type
_entity_poly.pdbx_seq_one_letter_code
_entity_poly.pdbx_strand_id
1 'polypeptide(L)'
;MRFFTRTVVAGVLVGSAVGIIAGVLIGPDGWALGGAVAGGTIGRRSTDLAESVIESSKAGVLTAVVFAAVFGFGSGVRAAIDARSPELLAQGLGPFFSIALIYGFGCFIAAAATGALVFVVQNSR
;
A
#
# COMPACT_ATOMS: atom_id res chain seq x y z
N MET A 1 -2.87 14.05 17.10
CA MET A 1 -2.61 12.65 16.73
C MET A 1 -1.40 12.62 15.79
N ARG A 2 -0.35 11.85 16.10
CA ARG A 2 0.79 11.71 15.16
C ARG A 2 0.33 10.80 14.02
N PHE A 3 0.27 11.33 12.80
CA PHE A 3 -0.25 10.60 11.63
C PHE A 3 0.65 9.43 11.22
N PHE A 4 1.96 9.55 11.50
CA PHE A 4 2.97 8.55 11.21
C PHE A 4 3.65 8.07 12.49
N THR A 5 3.25 6.89 12.94
CA THR A 5 3.97 6.11 13.95
C THR A 5 5.11 5.34 13.26
N ARG A 6 6.15 4.99 14.02
CA ARG A 6 7.29 4.21 13.49
C ARG A 6 6.83 2.84 12.95
N THR A 7 5.75 2.31 13.52
CA THR A 7 5.06 1.09 13.10
C THR A 7 4.37 1.25 11.74
N VAL A 8 3.63 2.36 11.51
CA VAL A 8 3.05 2.65 10.19
C VAL A 8 4.13 2.78 9.12
N VAL A 9 5.21 3.51 9.39
CA VAL A 9 6.32 3.65 8.43
C VAL A 9 6.92 2.29 8.08
N ALA A 10 7.15 1.43 9.08
CA ALA A 10 7.64 0.08 8.84
C ALA A 10 6.65 -0.75 7.99
N GLY A 11 5.35 -0.69 8.29
CA GLY A 11 4.31 -1.37 7.52
C GLY A 11 4.28 -0.90 6.06
N VAL A 12 4.38 0.41 5.81
CA VAL A 12 4.41 0.98 4.45
C VAL A 12 5.65 0.52 3.70
N LEU A 13 6.83 0.54 4.32
CA LEU A 13 8.07 0.12 3.65
C LEU A 13 8.03 -1.34 3.26
N VAL A 14 7.64 -2.22 4.19
CA VAL A 14 7.59 -3.67 3.94
C VAL A 14 6.47 -4.00 2.95
N GLY A 15 5.28 -3.42 3.14
CA GLY A 15 4.14 -3.61 2.24
C GLY A 15 4.41 -3.12 0.83
N SER A 16 5.06 -1.96 0.67
CA SER A 16 5.43 -1.44 -0.64
C SER A 16 6.48 -2.30 -1.32
N ALA A 17 7.50 -2.76 -0.59
CA ALA A 17 8.53 -3.63 -1.15
C ALA A 17 7.93 -4.96 -1.65
N VAL A 18 7.14 -5.63 -0.81
CA VAL A 18 6.47 -6.89 -1.20
C VAL A 18 5.48 -6.65 -2.32
N GLY A 19 4.70 -5.58 -2.21
CA GLY A 19 3.73 -5.20 -3.21
C GLY A 19 4.37 -4.98 -4.59
N ILE A 20 5.45 -4.20 -4.67
CA ILE A 20 6.13 -3.93 -5.96
C ILE A 20 6.68 -5.23 -6.54
N ILE A 21 7.33 -6.06 -5.72
CA ILE A 21 7.87 -7.36 -6.16
C ILE A 21 6.74 -8.25 -6.69
N ALA A 22 5.64 -8.37 -5.94
CA ALA A 22 4.48 -9.13 -6.37
C ALA A 22 3.85 -8.53 -7.64
N GLY A 23 3.77 -7.21 -7.73
CA GLY A 23 3.26 -6.48 -8.88
C GLY A 23 4.00 -6.83 -10.17
N VAL A 24 5.33 -7.00 -10.07
CA VAL A 24 6.18 -7.43 -11.18
C VAL A 24 5.98 -8.91 -11.54
N LEU A 25 5.74 -9.78 -10.55
CA LEU A 25 5.69 -11.23 -10.75
C LEU A 25 4.32 -11.75 -11.18
N ILE A 26 3.24 -11.23 -10.58
CA ILE A 26 1.87 -11.73 -10.76
C ILE A 26 0.92 -10.68 -11.34
N GLY A 27 1.44 -9.51 -11.73
CA GLY A 27 0.67 -8.43 -12.31
C GLY A 27 -0.02 -7.55 -11.26
N PRO A 28 -1.05 -6.77 -11.65
CA PRO A 28 -1.59 -5.70 -10.81
C PRO A 28 -2.04 -6.20 -9.43
N ASP A 29 -2.55 -7.43 -9.32
CA ASP A 29 -3.04 -8.05 -8.07
C ASP A 29 -2.01 -8.14 -6.94
N GLY A 30 -0.72 -7.91 -7.23
CA GLY A 30 0.33 -7.78 -6.20
C GLY A 30 0.07 -6.70 -5.14
N TRP A 31 -0.81 -5.72 -5.42
CA TRP A 31 -1.23 -4.73 -4.42
C TRP A 31 -1.84 -5.39 -3.17
N ALA A 32 -2.57 -6.49 -3.33
CA ALA A 32 -3.26 -7.16 -2.21
C ALA A 32 -2.26 -7.79 -1.25
N LEU A 33 -1.18 -8.37 -1.78
CA LEU A 33 -0.08 -8.90 -0.98
C LEU A 33 0.67 -7.77 -0.25
N GLY A 34 0.90 -6.64 -0.92
CA GLY A 34 1.50 -5.46 -0.27
C GLY A 34 0.66 -4.95 0.89
N GLY A 35 -0.66 -4.79 0.70
CA GLY A 35 -1.59 -4.39 1.75
C GLY A 35 -1.64 -5.41 2.91
N ALA A 36 -1.74 -6.70 2.61
CA ALA A 36 -1.76 -7.76 3.62
C ALA A 36 -0.48 -7.77 4.46
N VAL A 37 0.70 -7.68 3.82
CA VAL A 37 1.98 -7.64 4.55
C VAL A 37 2.13 -6.37 5.38
N ALA A 38 1.68 -5.20 4.86
CA ALA A 38 1.67 -3.97 5.65
C ALA A 38 0.85 -4.15 6.95
N GLY A 39 -0.36 -4.71 6.83
CA GLY A 39 -1.24 -4.98 7.96
C GLY A 39 -0.67 -6.00 8.93
N GLY A 40 -0.16 -7.14 8.42
CA GLY A 40 0.46 -8.15 9.27
C GLY A 40 1.69 -7.65 10.02
N THR A 41 2.48 -6.74 9.43
CA THR A 41 3.65 -6.14 10.09
C THR A 41 3.24 -5.25 11.27
N ILE A 42 2.12 -4.55 11.14
CA ILE A 42 1.60 -3.64 12.17
C ILE A 42 0.87 -4.41 13.25
N GLY A 43 -0.03 -5.34 12.88
CA GLY A 43 -0.77 -6.16 13.84
C GLY A 43 0.13 -6.93 14.80
N ARG A 44 1.37 -7.27 14.38
CA ARG A 44 2.37 -7.88 15.27
C ARG A 44 2.88 -7.00 16.41
N ARG A 45 2.72 -5.69 16.29
CA ARG A 45 3.32 -4.68 17.18
C ARG A 45 2.27 -3.80 17.86
N SER A 46 0.99 -4.02 17.56
CA SER A 46 -0.12 -3.28 18.14
C SER A 46 -0.40 -3.72 19.57
N THR A 47 -0.78 -2.77 20.40
CA THR A 47 -1.12 -3.00 21.81
C THR A 47 -2.56 -3.44 22.01
N ASP A 48 -3.45 -3.04 21.10
CA ASP A 48 -4.85 -3.43 21.08
C ASP A 48 -5.37 -3.66 19.64
N LEU A 49 -6.59 -4.20 19.55
CA LEU A 49 -7.24 -4.51 18.26
C LEU A 49 -7.58 -3.25 17.46
N ALA A 50 -7.94 -2.15 18.12
CA ALA A 50 -8.32 -0.91 17.45
C ALA A 50 -7.10 -0.25 16.80
N GLU A 51 -5.99 -0.18 17.51
CA GLU A 51 -4.68 0.26 17.01
C GLU A 51 -4.25 -0.63 15.84
N SER A 52 -4.39 -1.95 15.96
CA SER A 52 -4.07 -2.89 14.88
C SER A 52 -4.85 -2.58 13.61
N VAL A 53 -6.17 -2.42 13.71
CA VAL A 53 -7.01 -2.12 12.55
C VAL A 53 -6.69 -0.74 11.96
N ILE A 54 -6.60 0.30 12.80
CA ILE A 54 -6.44 1.69 12.36
C ILE A 54 -5.05 1.93 11.75
N GLU A 55 -3.99 1.50 12.43
CA GLU A 55 -2.62 1.71 11.94
C GLU A 55 -2.35 0.83 10.71
N SER A 56 -2.87 -0.40 10.67
CA SER A 56 -2.79 -1.26 9.47
C SER A 56 -3.48 -0.63 8.29
N SER A 57 -4.69 -0.11 8.49
CA SER A 57 -5.46 0.60 7.47
C SER A 57 -4.69 1.78 6.88
N LYS A 58 -4.08 2.62 7.74
CA LYS A 58 -3.26 3.75 7.30
C LYS A 58 -2.10 3.28 6.43
N ALA A 59 -1.38 2.25 6.87
CA ALA A 59 -0.25 1.72 6.12
C ALA A 59 -0.67 1.06 4.80
N GLY A 60 -1.83 0.39 4.78
CA GLY A 60 -2.42 -0.17 3.56
C GLY A 60 -2.71 0.91 2.52
N VAL A 61 -3.40 1.98 2.92
CA VAL A 61 -3.68 3.12 2.02
C VAL A 61 -2.40 3.76 1.49
N LEU A 62 -1.42 4.00 2.37
CA LEU A 62 -0.14 4.58 1.98
C LEU A 62 0.65 3.65 1.04
N THR A 63 0.59 2.34 1.25
CA THR A 63 1.17 1.34 0.34
C THR A 63 0.53 1.39 -1.04
N ALA A 64 -0.80 1.56 -1.11
CA ALA A 64 -1.50 1.74 -2.39
C ALA A 64 -1.09 3.02 -3.12
N VAL A 65 -0.81 4.12 -2.40
CA VAL A 65 -0.30 5.35 -3.01
C VAL A 65 1.09 5.13 -3.61
N VAL A 66 1.97 4.39 -2.92
CA VAL A 66 3.28 4.01 -3.49
C VAL A 66 3.09 3.17 -4.75
N PHE A 67 2.16 2.22 -4.71
CA PHE A 67 1.80 1.41 -5.88
C PHE A 67 1.31 2.25 -7.06
N ALA A 68 0.40 3.19 -6.79
CA ALA A 68 -0.12 4.12 -7.78
C ALA A 68 0.99 4.98 -8.38
N ALA A 69 1.94 5.44 -7.57
CA ALA A 69 3.09 6.20 -8.07
C ALA A 69 3.97 5.35 -9.00
N VAL A 70 4.26 4.09 -8.63
CA VAL A 70 5.15 3.21 -9.41
C VAL A 70 4.49 2.74 -10.70
N PHE A 71 3.27 2.21 -10.61
CA PHE A 71 2.62 1.54 -11.75
C PHE A 71 1.66 2.45 -12.53
N GLY A 72 1.00 3.40 -11.84
CA GLY A 72 0.09 4.35 -12.46
C GLY A 72 0.81 5.55 -13.05
N PHE A 73 1.62 6.23 -12.25
CA PHE A 73 2.32 7.45 -12.68
C PHE A 73 3.65 7.15 -13.38
N GLY A 74 4.37 6.09 -12.98
CA GLY A 74 5.69 5.76 -13.52
C GLY A 74 5.70 5.47 -15.03
N SER A 75 4.62 4.95 -15.59
CA SER A 75 4.46 4.76 -17.04
C SER A 75 4.36 6.09 -17.77
N GLY A 76 3.59 7.05 -17.25
CA GLY A 76 3.48 8.41 -17.77
C GLY A 76 4.78 9.20 -17.66
N VAL A 77 5.53 9.02 -16.57
CA VAL A 77 6.86 9.62 -16.40
C VAL A 77 7.85 9.09 -17.44
N ARG A 78 7.90 7.77 -17.67
CA ARG A 78 8.75 7.19 -18.71
C ARG A 78 8.39 7.73 -20.09
N ALA A 79 7.10 7.74 -20.44
CA ALA A 79 6.64 8.26 -21.73
C ALA A 79 6.99 9.74 -21.92
N ALA A 80 6.86 10.56 -20.87
CA ALA A 80 7.23 11.98 -20.91
C ALA A 80 8.74 12.20 -21.12
N ILE A 81 9.58 11.36 -20.49
CA ILE A 81 11.03 11.40 -20.67
C ILE A 81 11.40 10.99 -22.10
N ASP A 82 10.84 9.87 -22.58
CA ASP A 82 11.15 9.31 -23.90
C ASP A 82 10.73 10.25 -25.04
N ALA A 83 9.56 10.88 -24.91
CA ALA A 83 9.06 11.84 -25.90
C ALA A 83 9.55 13.29 -25.69
N ARG A 84 10.28 13.56 -24.60
CA ARG A 84 10.65 14.91 -24.14
C ARG A 84 9.47 15.90 -24.09
N SER A 85 8.26 15.40 -23.82
CA SER A 85 7.05 16.21 -23.72
C SER A 85 6.48 16.14 -22.30
N PRO A 86 6.41 17.27 -21.58
CA PRO A 86 5.83 17.31 -20.24
C PRO A 86 4.32 17.10 -20.24
N GLU A 87 3.63 17.28 -21.37
CA GLU A 87 2.18 17.11 -21.50
C GLU A 87 1.75 15.66 -21.24
N LEU A 88 2.65 14.69 -21.49
CA LEU A 88 2.41 13.28 -21.24
C LEU A 88 2.36 12.93 -19.73
N LEU A 89 2.90 13.79 -18.85
CA LEU A 89 2.71 13.63 -17.40
C LEU A 89 1.24 13.74 -17.00
N ALA A 90 0.48 14.62 -17.65
CA ALA A 90 -0.94 14.79 -17.37
C ALA A 90 -1.75 13.53 -17.71
N GLN A 91 -1.32 12.79 -18.73
CA GLN A 91 -1.94 11.51 -19.10
C GLN A 91 -1.71 10.42 -18.04
N GLY A 92 -0.59 10.50 -17.29
CA GLY A 92 -0.30 9.60 -16.17
C GLY A 92 -1.14 9.85 -14.91
N LEU A 93 -1.80 11.01 -14.78
CA LEU A 93 -2.62 11.33 -13.61
C LEU A 93 -3.88 10.47 -13.53
N GLY A 94 -4.53 10.17 -14.67
CA GLY A 94 -5.73 9.33 -14.71
C GLY A 94 -5.49 7.93 -14.14
N PRO A 95 -4.52 7.16 -14.69
CA PRO A 95 -4.12 5.86 -14.16
C PRO A 95 -3.69 5.92 -12.69
N PHE A 96 -2.94 6.95 -12.29
CA PHE A 96 -2.56 7.14 -10.89
C PHE A 96 -3.79 7.21 -9.96
N PHE A 97 -4.74 8.10 -10.23
CA PHE A 97 -5.92 8.26 -9.37
C PHE A 97 -6.83 7.03 -9.40
N SER A 98 -6.95 6.36 -10.55
CA SER A 98 -7.72 5.12 -10.66
C SER A 98 -7.15 4.03 -9.76
N ILE A 99 -5.82 3.82 -9.82
CA ILE A 99 -5.10 2.83 -9.00
C ILE A 99 -5.14 3.24 -7.52
N ALA A 100 -4.88 4.51 -7.21
CA ALA A 100 -4.87 5.02 -5.85
C ALA A 100 -6.23 4.89 -5.15
N LEU A 101 -7.33 5.09 -5.86
CA LEU A 101 -8.68 4.99 -5.28
C LEU A 101 -9.17 3.54 -5.20
N ILE A 102 -9.08 2.79 -6.29
CA ILE A 102 -9.61 1.41 -6.35
C ILE A 102 -8.77 0.49 -5.46
N TYR A 103 -7.45 0.47 -5.66
CA TYR A 103 -6.57 -0.36 -4.86
C TYR A 103 -6.26 0.27 -3.51
N GLY A 104 -6.48 1.57 -3.31
CA GLY A 104 -6.45 2.19 -1.99
C GLY A 104 -7.46 1.56 -1.04
N PHE A 105 -8.70 1.40 -1.50
CA PHE A 105 -9.75 0.74 -0.71
C PHE A 105 -9.46 -0.76 -0.52
N GLY A 106 -8.97 -1.42 -1.58
CA GLY A 106 -8.54 -2.82 -1.48
C GLY A 106 -7.43 -3.02 -0.45
N CYS A 107 -6.34 -2.27 -0.54
CA CYS A 107 -5.21 -2.33 0.39
C CYS A 107 -5.63 -1.97 1.81
N PHE A 108 -6.56 -1.03 1.97
CA PHE A 108 -7.17 -0.71 3.27
C PHE A 108 -7.82 -1.95 3.89
N ILE A 109 -8.71 -2.62 3.15
CA ILE A 109 -9.40 -3.82 3.64
C ILE A 109 -8.40 -4.94 3.94
N ALA A 110 -7.50 -5.24 3.00
CA ALA A 110 -6.52 -6.30 3.14
C ALA A 110 -5.60 -6.06 4.35
N ALA A 111 -5.13 -4.83 4.55
CA ALA A 111 -4.30 -4.48 5.68
C ALA A 111 -5.08 -4.56 7.01
N ALA A 112 -6.29 -4.01 7.06
CA ALA A 112 -7.14 -4.06 8.25
C ALA A 112 -7.44 -5.49 8.69
N ALA A 113 -7.88 -6.34 7.76
CA ALA A 113 -8.20 -7.74 8.03
C ALA A 113 -6.96 -8.52 8.47
N THR A 114 -5.84 -8.35 7.76
CA THR A 114 -4.61 -9.08 8.10
C THR A 114 -4.02 -8.60 9.42
N GLY A 115 -4.03 -7.29 9.70
CA GLY A 115 -3.60 -6.74 10.98
C GLY A 115 -4.42 -7.28 12.15
N ALA A 116 -5.75 -7.26 12.02
CA ALA A 116 -6.66 -7.81 13.03
C ALA A 116 -6.40 -9.31 13.27
N LEU A 117 -6.31 -10.10 12.20
CA LEU A 117 -6.03 -11.54 12.28
C LEU A 117 -4.70 -11.81 12.99
N VAL A 118 -3.63 -11.12 12.60
CA VAL A 118 -2.30 -11.34 13.18
C VAL A 118 -2.27 -10.94 14.66
N PHE A 119 -2.91 -9.82 15.02
CA PHE A 119 -3.03 -9.41 16.43
C PHE A 119 -3.76 -10.47 17.26
N VAL A 120 -4.93 -10.94 16.80
CA VAL A 120 -5.72 -11.96 17.50
C VAL A 120 -4.92 -13.26 17.66
N VAL A 121 -4.26 -13.72 16.60
CA VAL A 121 -3.47 -14.97 16.62
C VAL A 121 -2.30 -14.89 17.60
N GLN A 122 -1.66 -13.73 17.74
CA GLN A 122 -0.54 -13.56 18.67
C GLN A 122 -1.00 -13.44 20.12
N ASN A 123 -2.12 -12.77 20.38
CA ASN A 123 -2.66 -12.60 21.74
C ASN A 123 -3.52 -13.78 22.22
N SER A 124 -3.82 -14.74 21.34
CA SER A 124 -4.52 -15.99 21.70
C SER A 124 -3.56 -17.12 22.10
N ARG A 125 -2.24 -16.86 22.07
CA ARG A 125 -1.19 -17.77 22.56
C ARG A 125 -0.73 -17.34 23.93
#